data_AF-A0A849RZM2-F1
#
_entry.id   AF-A0A849RZM2-F1
#
_cell.length_a   1.000
_cell.length_b   1.000
_cell.length_c   1.000
_cell.angle_alpha   90.00
_cell.angle_beta   90.00
_cell.angle_gamma   90.00
#
_symmetry.space_group_name_H-M   'P 1'
#
loop_
_entity.id
_entity.type
_entity.pdbx_description
1 polymer ?
#
loop_
_entity_poly.entity_id
_entity_poly.type
_entity_poly.pdbx_seq_one_letter_code
_entity_poly.pdbx_strand_id
1 'polypeptide(L)'
;MLGWFAFLWFSPGPAPYHYRLVEEGGIDKFSKLGLDAWPDLGISKQEIIVDGVDEPVAVGYLARRGNTKPVMLAWENYTGEPVVFVNNKLSELTLLAPAIAKHVPKDAVILAWWDTSRQIQLLTGLETVFTSHLSGPLVAPSLWRPRIEAIDKYEREFWGSTASAEEKGKFQRFAVALSSEPTEGAAILRELTGGREAYVVVHVSDLYKLGLMSPDRIGVAYKDFPLKGGDVHGLSAMVKRWLLDNNYTSQTVHGLSEENARAYFLTDDKSKDTLLAQMLPMTTSVPLDFKAVKLVHKEGGYWVYKIPSAQPSNT
;
A
#
# COMPACT_ATOMS: atom_id res chain seq x y z
N MET A 1 38.33 31.98 -6.35
CA MET A 1 37.75 30.87 -5.56
C MET A 1 36.33 31.21 -5.09
N LEU A 2 35.40 31.46 -6.03
CA LEU A 2 33.99 31.76 -5.73
C LEU A 2 33.01 30.74 -6.36
N GLY A 3 33.51 29.82 -7.19
CA GLY A 3 32.69 28.78 -7.82
C GLY A 3 32.38 27.57 -6.93
N TRP A 4 33.08 27.39 -5.81
CA TRP A 4 32.92 26.20 -4.96
C TRP A 4 31.78 26.34 -3.93
N PHE A 5 31.51 27.56 -3.47
CA PHE A 5 30.39 27.85 -2.56
C PHE A 5 29.01 27.79 -3.24
N ALA A 6 28.93 28.01 -4.55
CA ALA A 6 27.70 27.79 -5.30
C ALA A 6 27.37 26.29 -5.44
N PHE A 7 28.37 25.41 -5.59
CA PHE A 7 28.16 24.00 -5.84
C PHE A 7 27.56 23.22 -4.65
N LEU A 8 27.86 23.65 -3.41
CA LEU A 8 27.27 23.10 -2.19
C LEU A 8 25.81 23.51 -1.95
N TRP A 9 25.36 24.61 -2.57
CA TRP A 9 23.96 25.05 -2.48
C TRP A 9 23.06 24.38 -3.54
N PHE A 10 23.67 23.88 -4.62
CA PHE A 10 22.95 23.34 -5.79
C PHE A 10 22.96 21.81 -5.92
N SER A 11 23.62 21.08 -5.02
CA SER A 11 23.54 19.62 -4.99
C SER A 11 22.70 19.18 -3.79
N PRO A 12 21.45 18.69 -3.98
CA PRO A 12 20.72 18.08 -2.89
C PRO A 12 21.58 16.94 -2.34
N GLY A 13 21.83 16.96 -1.03
CA GLY A 13 22.63 15.93 -0.36
C GLY A 13 22.07 14.52 -0.62
N PRO A 14 22.83 13.46 -0.29
CA PRO A 14 22.40 12.09 -0.51
C PRO A 14 21.07 11.79 0.19
N ALA A 15 20.40 10.71 -0.23
CA ALA A 15 19.23 10.20 0.46
C ALA A 15 19.51 10.11 1.97
N PRO A 16 18.58 10.55 2.83
CA PRO A 16 18.84 10.67 4.26
C PRO A 16 18.89 9.31 4.99
N TYR A 17 18.71 8.21 4.27
CA TYR A 17 18.75 6.86 4.80
C TYR A 17 19.41 5.89 3.83
N HIS A 18 19.76 4.71 4.36
CA HIS A 18 20.19 3.57 3.57
C HIS A 18 19.64 2.25 4.12
N TYR A 19 19.44 1.28 3.23
CA TYR A 19 19.17 -0.11 3.57
C TYR A 19 20.46 -0.80 4.00
N ARG A 20 20.40 -1.46 5.15
CA ARG A 20 21.44 -2.34 5.68
C ARG A 20 20.91 -3.76 5.72
N LEU A 21 21.54 -4.65 4.95
CA LEU A 21 21.25 -6.09 5.02
C LEU A 21 21.73 -6.61 6.37
N VAL A 22 20.80 -7.14 7.15
CA VAL A 22 21.09 -7.72 8.48
C VAL A 22 21.16 -9.23 8.41
N GLU A 23 20.25 -9.84 7.64
CA GLU A 23 20.12 -11.28 7.59
C GLU A 23 19.54 -11.74 6.26
N GLU A 24 19.97 -12.91 5.79
CA GLU A 24 19.48 -13.54 4.56
C GLU A 24 19.41 -15.08 4.71
N GLY A 25 18.40 -15.69 4.08
CA GLY A 25 18.24 -17.14 4.04
C GLY A 25 16.91 -17.58 3.42
N GLY A 26 16.60 -18.87 3.55
CA GLY A 26 15.29 -19.41 3.21
C GLY A 26 14.24 -19.07 4.27
N ILE A 27 12.99 -19.50 4.01
CA ILE A 27 11.87 -19.28 4.94
C ILE A 27 12.08 -19.91 6.32
N ASP A 28 12.94 -20.92 6.43
CA ASP A 28 13.27 -21.64 7.67
C ASP A 28 13.93 -20.72 8.71
N LYS A 29 14.81 -19.83 8.26
CA LYS A 29 15.41 -18.79 9.13
C LYS A 29 14.41 -17.74 9.59
N PHE A 30 13.33 -17.56 8.83
CA PHE A 30 12.31 -16.55 9.06
C PHE A 30 10.94 -17.18 9.36
N SER A 31 10.92 -18.30 10.08
CA SER A 31 9.69 -19.08 10.35
C SER A 31 8.54 -18.26 10.95
N LYS A 32 8.87 -17.22 11.73
CA LYS A 32 7.88 -16.29 12.30
C LYS A 32 7.09 -15.48 11.26
N LEU A 33 7.52 -15.43 9.99
CA LEU A 33 6.84 -14.73 8.92
C LEU A 33 5.64 -15.52 8.35
N GLY A 34 5.47 -16.80 8.70
CA GLY A 34 4.35 -17.63 8.26
C GLY A 34 4.34 -17.90 6.76
N LEU A 35 5.52 -18.11 6.17
CA LEU A 35 5.72 -18.32 4.73
C LEU A 35 5.82 -19.80 4.33
N ASP A 36 5.35 -20.73 5.17
CA ASP A 36 5.50 -22.18 4.97
C ASP A 36 4.93 -22.70 3.65
N ALA A 37 3.93 -22.01 3.09
CA ALA A 37 3.34 -22.33 1.79
C ALA A 37 4.26 -21.98 0.58
N TRP A 38 5.38 -21.29 0.81
CA TRP A 38 6.32 -20.83 -0.23
C TRP A 38 7.78 -21.17 0.12
N PRO A 39 8.13 -22.47 0.18
CA PRO A 39 9.46 -22.93 0.64
C PRO A 39 10.61 -22.53 -0.27
N ASP A 40 10.31 -22.07 -1.49
CA ASP A 40 11.28 -21.67 -2.51
C ASP A 40 11.68 -20.19 -2.43
N LEU A 41 11.10 -19.41 -1.50
CA LEU A 41 11.44 -18.00 -1.33
C LEU A 41 12.75 -17.82 -0.55
N GLY A 42 13.64 -17.01 -1.13
CA GLY A 42 14.75 -16.39 -0.41
C GLY A 42 14.27 -15.10 0.24
N ILE A 43 14.58 -14.93 1.52
CA ILE A 43 14.18 -13.79 2.35
C ILE A 43 15.43 -13.02 2.78
N SER A 44 15.33 -11.69 2.75
CA SER A 44 16.33 -10.79 3.31
C SER A 44 15.68 -9.79 4.25
N LYS A 45 16.28 -9.60 5.42
CA LYS A 45 15.91 -8.57 6.40
C LYS A 45 16.78 -7.35 6.18
N GLN A 46 16.15 -6.21 5.96
CA GLN A 46 16.77 -4.91 5.79
C GLN A 46 16.42 -4.02 6.98
N GLU A 47 17.41 -3.36 7.55
CA GLU A 47 17.21 -2.23 8.46
C GLU A 47 17.37 -0.93 7.69
N ILE A 48 16.52 0.05 7.99
CA ILE A 48 16.58 1.38 7.39
C ILE A 48 17.27 2.30 8.38
N ILE A 49 18.47 2.74 8.02
CA ILE A 49 19.35 3.52 8.88
C ILE A 49 19.37 4.96 8.41
N VAL A 50 19.19 5.91 9.33
CA VAL A 50 19.30 7.35 9.09
C VAL A 50 20.56 7.86 9.76
N ASP A 51 21.36 8.63 9.05
CA ASP A 51 22.61 9.17 9.60
C ASP A 51 22.34 10.04 10.83
N GLY A 52 23.02 9.74 11.94
CA GLY A 52 22.86 10.45 13.21
C GLY A 52 21.69 9.96 14.08
N VAL A 53 21.03 8.85 13.70
CA VAL A 53 20.06 8.13 14.54
C VAL A 53 20.67 6.78 14.91
N ASP A 54 20.70 6.46 16.21
CA ASP A 54 21.38 5.24 16.71
C ASP A 54 20.61 3.96 16.34
N GLU A 55 19.28 4.02 16.32
CA GLU A 55 18.40 2.90 16.03
C GLU A 55 17.83 2.97 14.60
N PRO A 56 17.52 1.81 13.97
CA PRO A 56 16.85 1.80 12.68
C PRO A 56 15.48 2.48 12.77
N VAL A 57 15.12 3.26 11.76
CA VAL A 57 13.81 3.93 11.70
C VAL A 57 12.71 3.02 11.16
N ALA A 58 13.08 1.93 10.49
CA ALA A 58 12.19 0.89 10.00
C ALA A 58 12.93 -0.43 9.76
N VAL A 59 12.16 -1.52 9.65
CA VAL A 59 12.62 -2.84 9.21
C VAL A 59 11.76 -3.33 8.06
N GLY A 60 12.41 -3.82 7.00
CA GLY A 60 11.77 -4.41 5.83
C GLY A 60 12.16 -5.87 5.63
N TYR A 61 11.18 -6.71 5.28
CA TYR A 61 11.42 -8.08 4.83
C TYR A 61 11.14 -8.18 3.34
N LEU A 62 12.18 -8.50 2.58
CA LEU A 62 12.13 -8.62 1.13
C LEU A 62 12.21 -10.09 0.75
N ALA A 63 11.36 -10.52 -0.17
CA ALA A 63 11.39 -11.87 -0.73
C ALA A 63 11.75 -11.86 -2.21
N ARG A 64 12.36 -12.95 -2.65
CA ARG A 64 12.65 -13.23 -4.06
C ARG A 64 12.51 -14.71 -4.34
N ARG A 65 12.07 -15.05 -5.55
CA ARG A 65 12.10 -16.42 -6.08
C ARG A 65 13.28 -16.55 -7.03
N GLY A 66 14.29 -17.34 -6.68
CA GLY A 66 15.54 -17.43 -7.45
C GLY A 66 16.20 -16.07 -7.67
N ASN A 67 16.57 -15.76 -8.91
CA ASN A 67 17.23 -14.50 -9.29
C ASN A 67 16.26 -13.38 -9.70
N THR A 68 14.98 -13.47 -9.32
CA THR A 68 13.99 -12.41 -9.57
C THR A 68 14.25 -11.17 -8.71
N LYS A 69 13.70 -10.04 -9.12
CA LYS A 69 13.81 -8.78 -8.37
C LYS A 69 13.12 -8.90 -7.01
N PRO A 70 13.67 -8.30 -5.95
CA PRO A 70 13.08 -8.41 -4.62
C PRO A 70 11.73 -7.71 -4.54
N VAL A 71 10.81 -8.30 -3.79
CA VAL A 71 9.47 -7.78 -3.47
C VAL A 71 9.42 -7.53 -1.97
N MET A 72 9.02 -6.33 -1.55
CA MET A 72 8.75 -6.05 -0.14
C MET A 72 7.53 -6.86 0.31
N LEU A 73 7.71 -7.75 1.29
CA LEU A 73 6.62 -8.53 1.89
C LEU A 73 6.08 -7.88 3.17
N ALA A 74 6.96 -7.36 4.00
CA ALA A 74 6.60 -6.74 5.27
C ALA A 74 7.42 -5.48 5.51
N TRP A 75 6.79 -4.48 6.13
CA TRP A 75 7.39 -3.24 6.56
C TRP A 75 6.90 -2.87 7.96
N GLU A 76 7.83 -2.52 8.82
CA GLU A 76 7.57 -2.07 10.17
C GLU A 76 8.28 -0.73 10.40
N ASN A 77 7.50 0.34 10.60
CA ASN A 77 8.05 1.63 11.00
C ASN A 77 8.22 1.69 12.52
N TYR A 78 9.37 2.18 12.98
CA TYR A 78 9.67 2.44 14.40
C TYR A 78 9.61 3.93 14.74
N THR A 79 9.10 4.75 13.82
CA THR A 79 8.88 6.17 14.01
C THR A 79 7.39 6.47 14.04
N GLY A 80 7.00 7.64 14.57
CA GLY A 80 5.59 8.04 14.66
C GLY A 80 4.91 8.35 13.32
N GLU A 81 5.70 8.53 12.25
CA GLU A 81 5.22 8.75 10.88
C GLU A 81 5.78 7.65 9.97
N PRO A 82 5.02 7.13 8.99
CA PRO A 82 5.55 6.18 8.02
C PRO A 82 6.72 6.75 7.23
N VAL A 83 7.72 5.90 7.00
CA VAL A 83 8.95 6.22 6.26
C VAL A 83 9.14 5.19 5.15
N VAL A 84 9.29 5.67 3.92
CA VAL A 84 9.35 4.91 2.64
C VAL A 84 8.07 4.14 2.31
N PHE A 85 7.63 3.25 3.21
CA PHE A 85 6.43 2.42 3.08
C PHE A 85 5.51 2.57 4.30
N VAL A 86 4.24 2.24 4.11
CA VAL A 86 3.27 2.14 5.19
C VAL A 86 3.38 0.74 5.82
N ASN A 87 3.23 0.64 7.15
CA ASN A 87 3.21 -0.66 7.82
C ASN A 87 2.17 -1.58 7.17
N ASN A 88 2.51 -2.85 7.05
CA ASN A 88 1.59 -3.88 6.60
C ASN A 88 1.74 -5.13 7.45
N LYS A 89 0.65 -5.87 7.58
CA LYS A 89 0.60 -7.08 8.38
C LYS A 89 0.75 -8.31 7.48
N LEU A 90 1.96 -8.85 7.40
CA LEU A 90 2.26 -9.99 6.53
C LEU A 90 1.34 -11.19 6.78
N SER A 91 0.94 -11.44 8.02
CA SER A 91 0.01 -12.53 8.36
C SER A 91 -1.34 -12.42 7.64
N GLU A 92 -1.82 -11.21 7.33
CA GLU A 92 -3.06 -11.02 6.56
C GLU A 92 -2.83 -11.40 5.09
N LEU A 93 -1.67 -11.02 4.55
CA LEU A 93 -1.29 -11.34 3.17
C LEU A 93 -1.07 -12.85 2.97
N THR A 94 -0.48 -13.56 3.94
CA THR A 94 -0.26 -15.01 3.85
C THR A 94 -1.55 -15.83 3.96
N LEU A 95 -2.61 -15.26 4.54
CA LEU A 95 -3.96 -15.84 4.50
C LEU A 95 -4.72 -15.47 3.21
N LEU A 96 -4.54 -14.23 2.73
CA LEU A 96 -5.19 -13.73 1.52
C LEU A 96 -4.70 -14.44 0.26
N ALA A 97 -3.39 -14.62 0.11
CA ALA A 97 -2.81 -15.16 -1.13
C ALA A 97 -3.33 -16.57 -1.48
N PRO A 98 -3.40 -17.54 -0.54
CA PRO A 98 -4.02 -18.83 -0.81
C PRO A 98 -5.51 -18.74 -1.19
N ALA A 99 -6.27 -17.84 -0.57
CA ALA A 99 -7.68 -17.63 -0.91
C ALA A 99 -7.83 -17.10 -2.36
N ILE A 100 -7.00 -16.14 -2.75
CA ILE A 100 -6.92 -15.62 -4.11
C ILE A 100 -6.55 -16.76 -5.08
N ALA A 101 -5.46 -17.49 -4.82
CA ALA A 101 -4.98 -18.56 -5.70
C ALA A 101 -6.01 -19.70 -5.89
N LYS A 102 -6.86 -19.93 -4.89
CA LYS A 102 -7.91 -20.95 -4.93
C LYS A 102 -9.14 -20.51 -5.71
N HIS A 103 -9.53 -19.24 -5.63
CA HIS A 103 -10.85 -18.77 -6.08
C HIS A 103 -10.81 -17.87 -7.31
N VAL A 104 -9.69 -17.21 -7.60
CA VAL A 104 -9.53 -16.39 -8.80
C VAL A 104 -9.14 -17.28 -9.99
N PRO A 105 -9.85 -17.21 -11.13
CA PRO A 105 -9.48 -17.94 -12.35
C PRO A 105 -8.05 -17.62 -12.79
N LYS A 106 -7.35 -18.61 -13.35
CA LYS A 106 -5.91 -18.47 -13.72
C LYS A 106 -5.67 -17.45 -14.83
N ASP A 107 -6.66 -17.21 -15.66
CA ASP A 107 -6.66 -16.25 -16.78
C ASP A 107 -7.24 -14.87 -16.40
N ALA A 108 -7.71 -14.72 -15.16
CA ALA A 108 -8.18 -13.45 -14.65
C ALA A 108 -7.03 -12.51 -14.29
N VAL A 109 -7.32 -11.22 -14.30
CA VAL A 109 -6.35 -10.16 -14.00
C VAL A 109 -6.61 -9.58 -12.63
N ILE A 110 -5.54 -9.34 -11.87
CA ILE A 110 -5.63 -8.65 -10.60
C ILE A 110 -5.08 -7.22 -10.73
N LEU A 111 -5.91 -6.25 -10.34
CA LEU A 111 -5.53 -4.87 -10.07
C LEU A 111 -5.36 -4.70 -8.56
N ALA A 112 -4.25 -4.13 -8.12
CA ALA A 112 -4.08 -3.69 -6.74
C ALA A 112 -3.14 -2.49 -6.72
N TRP A 113 -2.85 -1.91 -5.55
CA TRP A 113 -1.69 -1.02 -5.44
C TRP A 113 -0.43 -1.73 -5.93
N TRP A 114 0.57 -1.01 -6.43
CA TRP A 114 1.71 -1.64 -7.12
C TRP A 114 2.53 -2.57 -6.22
N ASP A 115 2.67 -2.25 -4.94
CA ASP A 115 3.38 -3.08 -3.95
C ASP A 115 2.59 -4.36 -3.67
N THR A 116 1.28 -4.23 -3.41
CA THR A 116 0.37 -5.36 -3.22
C THR A 116 0.26 -6.23 -4.47
N SER A 117 0.29 -5.65 -5.67
CA SER A 117 0.27 -6.39 -6.94
C SER A 117 1.49 -7.31 -7.03
N ARG A 118 2.69 -6.80 -6.76
CA ARG A 118 3.92 -7.60 -6.75
C ARG A 118 3.91 -8.69 -5.68
N GLN A 119 3.37 -8.40 -4.50
CA GLN A 119 3.17 -9.38 -3.44
C GLN A 119 2.24 -10.51 -3.87
N ILE A 120 1.07 -10.19 -4.42
CA ILE A 120 0.11 -11.17 -4.92
C ILE A 120 0.74 -12.01 -6.03
N GLN A 121 1.43 -11.38 -7.00
CA GLN A 121 2.09 -12.11 -8.08
C GLN A 121 3.14 -13.08 -7.55
N LEU A 122 3.97 -12.67 -6.59
CA LEU A 122 4.98 -13.54 -5.98
C LEU A 122 4.35 -14.76 -5.28
N LEU A 123 3.29 -14.52 -4.49
CA LEU A 123 2.68 -15.53 -3.62
C LEU A 123 1.63 -16.40 -4.33
N THR A 124 1.05 -15.94 -5.44
CA THR A 124 -0.02 -16.70 -6.14
C THR A 124 0.39 -17.16 -7.53
N GLY A 125 1.37 -16.49 -8.15
CA GLY A 125 1.72 -16.69 -9.56
C GLY A 125 0.69 -16.14 -10.56
N LEU A 126 -0.40 -15.51 -10.08
CA LEU A 126 -1.42 -14.92 -10.95
C LEU A 126 -0.91 -13.64 -11.62
N GLU A 127 -1.52 -13.32 -12.77
CA GLU A 127 -1.24 -12.11 -13.51
C GLU A 127 -1.75 -10.87 -12.74
N THR A 128 -0.88 -9.87 -12.59
CA THR A 128 -1.21 -8.58 -12.01
C THR A 128 -0.83 -7.47 -12.98
N VAL A 129 -1.56 -6.35 -12.93
CA VAL A 129 -1.32 -5.23 -13.86
C VAL A 129 -0.01 -4.50 -13.58
N PHE A 130 0.42 -4.47 -12.32
CA PHE A 130 1.64 -3.79 -11.89
C PHE A 130 2.66 -4.79 -11.37
N THR A 131 3.79 -4.90 -12.06
CA THR A 131 4.83 -5.91 -11.82
C THR A 131 6.17 -5.27 -11.44
N SER A 132 6.37 -4.00 -11.81
CA SER A 132 7.57 -3.23 -11.50
C SER A 132 7.46 -2.46 -10.19
N HIS A 133 8.61 -2.13 -9.59
CA HIS A 133 8.65 -1.18 -8.49
C HIS A 133 8.35 0.24 -9.01
N LEU A 134 7.21 0.81 -8.61
CA LEU A 134 6.73 2.10 -9.11
C LEU A 134 7.13 3.29 -8.22
N SER A 135 7.57 3.04 -6.97
CA SER A 135 8.06 4.05 -6.01
C SER A 135 7.07 5.17 -5.64
N GLY A 136 5.77 5.04 -5.95
CA GLY A 136 4.77 6.11 -5.77
C GLY A 136 3.54 5.71 -4.95
N PRO A 137 3.02 6.57 -4.04
CA PRO A 137 3.61 7.82 -3.58
C PRO A 137 4.89 7.57 -2.78
N LEU A 138 5.78 8.55 -2.81
CA LEU A 138 6.89 8.56 -1.87
C LEU A 138 6.36 8.95 -0.49
N VAL A 139 6.42 8.01 0.45
CA VAL A 139 6.04 8.25 1.84
C VAL A 139 7.30 8.73 2.56
N ALA A 140 7.43 10.06 2.73
CA ALA A 140 8.61 10.64 3.35
C ALA A 140 8.21 11.72 4.37
N PRO A 141 8.87 11.78 5.54
CA PRO A 141 8.71 12.88 6.49
C PRO A 141 8.93 14.23 5.81
N SER A 142 8.23 15.26 6.30
CA SER A 142 8.31 16.61 5.71
C SER A 142 9.75 17.18 5.67
N LEU A 143 10.59 16.80 6.64
CA LEU A 143 12.01 17.16 6.71
C LEU A 143 12.84 16.60 5.54
N TRP A 144 12.37 15.54 4.87
CA TRP A 144 13.06 14.90 3.76
C TRP A 144 12.64 15.42 2.39
N ARG A 145 11.61 16.28 2.32
CA ARG A 145 11.12 16.88 1.06
C ARG A 145 12.22 17.56 0.22
N PRO A 146 13.20 18.28 0.80
CA PRO A 146 14.28 18.86 0.00
C PRO A 146 15.19 17.83 -0.68
N ARG A 147 15.11 16.54 -0.30
CA ARG A 147 15.93 15.44 -0.82
C ARG A 147 15.12 14.43 -1.65
N ILE A 148 13.92 14.79 -2.10
CA ILE A 148 12.98 13.90 -2.77
C ILE A 148 13.59 13.21 -4.01
N GLU A 149 14.37 13.94 -4.81
CA GLU A 149 15.02 13.40 -6.02
C GLU A 149 16.15 12.42 -5.67
N ALA A 150 16.89 12.69 -4.60
CA ALA A 150 17.94 11.80 -4.11
C ALA A 150 17.34 10.49 -3.57
N ILE A 151 16.22 10.58 -2.86
CA ILE A 151 15.47 9.41 -2.37
C ILE A 151 14.94 8.59 -3.54
N ASP A 152 14.27 9.21 -4.50
CA ASP A 152 13.72 8.53 -5.68
C ASP A 152 14.82 7.86 -6.52
N LYS A 153 15.98 8.51 -6.68
CA LYS A 153 17.16 7.89 -7.31
C LYS A 153 17.65 6.67 -6.51
N TYR A 154 17.83 6.83 -5.20
CA TYR A 154 18.31 5.76 -4.32
C TYR A 154 17.39 4.53 -4.34
N GLU A 155 16.07 4.75 -4.22
CA GLU A 155 15.06 3.69 -4.29
C GLU A 155 15.13 2.95 -5.64
N ARG A 156 15.20 3.68 -6.77
CA ARG A 156 15.34 3.03 -8.08
C ARG A 156 16.58 2.16 -8.20
N GLU A 157 17.71 2.63 -7.69
CA GLU A 157 18.98 1.89 -7.70
C GLU A 157 18.89 0.63 -6.85
N PHE A 158 18.33 0.74 -5.63
CA PHE A 158 18.17 -0.38 -4.71
C PHE A 158 17.22 -1.46 -5.26
N TRP A 159 16.04 -1.07 -5.75
CA TRP A 159 15.05 -2.03 -6.26
C TRP A 159 15.41 -2.59 -7.64
N GLY A 160 16.31 -1.91 -8.37
CA GLY A 160 16.86 -2.38 -9.64
C GLY A 160 15.81 -2.61 -10.74
N SER A 161 14.62 -2.02 -10.62
CA SER A 161 13.51 -2.09 -11.55
C SER A 161 13.01 -0.67 -11.79
N THR A 162 13.05 -0.23 -13.05
CA THR A 162 12.40 1.00 -13.47
C THR A 162 11.14 0.62 -14.23
N ALA A 163 9.98 0.92 -13.66
CA ALA A 163 8.72 0.78 -14.37
C ALA A 163 8.71 1.59 -15.68
N SER A 164 8.09 1.04 -16.72
CA SER A 164 7.95 1.73 -18.00
C SER A 164 7.04 2.96 -17.85
N ALA A 165 7.15 3.92 -18.77
CA ALA A 165 6.25 5.07 -18.80
C ALA A 165 4.78 4.64 -18.97
N GLU A 166 4.54 3.56 -19.71
CA GLU A 166 3.20 2.97 -19.87
C GLU A 166 2.65 2.42 -18.56
N GLU A 167 3.44 1.64 -17.82
CA GLU A 167 3.02 1.07 -16.53
C GLU A 167 2.78 2.17 -15.49
N LYS A 168 3.64 3.20 -15.46
CA LYS A 168 3.42 4.41 -14.64
C LYS A 168 2.11 5.13 -15.01
N GLY A 169 1.83 5.27 -16.31
CA GLY A 169 0.58 5.86 -16.79
C GLY A 169 -0.65 5.03 -16.39
N LYS A 170 -0.59 3.70 -16.50
CA LYS A 170 -1.65 2.80 -16.02
C LYS A 170 -1.85 2.93 -14.52
N PHE A 171 -0.78 3.06 -13.75
CA PHE A 171 -0.87 3.24 -12.29
C PHE A 171 -1.48 4.59 -11.90
N GLN A 172 -1.15 5.66 -12.61
CA GLN A 172 -1.83 6.96 -12.43
C GLN A 172 -3.32 6.85 -12.75
N ARG A 173 -3.70 6.17 -13.84
CA ARG A 173 -5.12 5.93 -14.18
C ARG A 173 -5.81 5.08 -13.12
N PHE A 174 -5.12 4.12 -12.51
CA PHE A 174 -5.65 3.34 -11.39
C PHE A 174 -5.91 4.21 -10.15
N ALA A 175 -4.99 5.10 -9.80
CA ALA A 175 -5.19 6.08 -8.73
C ALA A 175 -6.37 7.03 -9.04
N VAL A 176 -6.52 7.47 -10.30
CA VAL A 176 -7.69 8.24 -10.74
C VAL A 176 -8.97 7.41 -10.56
N ALA A 177 -8.98 6.14 -10.97
CA ALA A 177 -10.15 5.28 -10.79
C ALA A 177 -10.58 5.18 -9.33
N LEU A 178 -9.63 4.99 -8.41
CA LEU A 178 -9.90 4.87 -6.98
C LEU A 178 -10.38 6.19 -6.34
N SER A 179 -10.02 7.34 -6.91
CA SER A 179 -10.39 8.68 -6.42
C SER A 179 -11.56 9.32 -7.19
N SER A 180 -12.09 8.65 -8.21
CA SER A 180 -13.31 9.05 -8.93
C SER A 180 -14.56 8.53 -8.24
N GLU A 181 -15.72 9.05 -8.64
CA GLU A 181 -17.04 8.53 -8.28
C GLU A 181 -17.16 7.03 -8.64
N PRO A 182 -17.99 6.23 -7.95
CA PRO A 182 -17.98 4.77 -8.03
C PRO A 182 -18.16 4.21 -9.44
N THR A 183 -19.13 4.72 -10.18
CA THR A 183 -19.46 4.26 -11.53
C THR A 183 -18.36 4.60 -12.54
N GLU A 184 -17.79 5.80 -12.44
CA GLU A 184 -16.69 6.24 -13.28
C GLU A 184 -15.43 5.44 -12.98
N GLY A 185 -15.06 5.33 -11.70
CA GLY A 185 -13.91 4.56 -11.27
C GLY A 185 -13.98 3.10 -11.71
N ALA A 186 -15.14 2.44 -11.53
CA ALA A 186 -15.34 1.07 -12.00
C ALA A 186 -15.24 0.93 -13.53
N ALA A 187 -15.60 1.96 -14.30
CA ALA A 187 -15.37 1.98 -15.75
C ALA A 187 -13.87 2.03 -16.08
N ILE A 188 -13.11 2.90 -15.41
CA ILE A 188 -11.66 2.99 -15.59
C ILE A 188 -10.96 1.67 -15.20
N LEU A 189 -11.37 1.02 -14.10
CA LEU A 189 -10.83 -0.28 -13.71
C LEU A 189 -11.05 -1.35 -14.78
N ARG A 190 -12.22 -1.39 -15.43
CA ARG A 190 -12.51 -2.32 -16.54
C ARG A 190 -11.63 -2.09 -17.76
N GLU A 191 -11.37 -0.82 -18.08
CA GLU A 191 -10.50 -0.47 -19.20
C GLU A 191 -9.06 -0.90 -18.93
N LEU A 192 -8.58 -0.73 -17.69
CA LEU A 192 -7.22 -1.12 -17.29
C LEU A 192 -6.98 -2.63 -17.37
N THR A 193 -8.04 -3.45 -17.27
CA THR A 193 -7.93 -4.91 -17.40
C THR A 193 -8.19 -5.43 -18.81
N GLY A 194 -8.46 -4.53 -19.76
CA GLY A 194 -8.75 -4.89 -21.16
C GLY A 194 -10.05 -5.67 -21.31
N GLY A 195 -11.03 -5.48 -20.40
CA GLY A 195 -12.32 -6.17 -20.43
C GLY A 195 -12.27 -7.66 -20.04
N ARG A 196 -11.11 -8.20 -19.67
CA ARG A 196 -10.97 -9.55 -19.11
C ARG A 196 -11.72 -9.66 -17.78
N GLU A 197 -12.04 -10.91 -17.38
CA GLU A 197 -12.45 -11.15 -16.00
C GLU A 197 -11.36 -10.64 -15.06
N ALA A 198 -11.75 -9.78 -14.13
CA ALA A 198 -10.79 -9.05 -13.33
C ALA A 198 -11.27 -8.82 -11.90
N TYR A 199 -10.30 -8.72 -11.01
CA TYR A 199 -10.49 -8.48 -9.59
C TYR A 199 -9.66 -7.26 -9.20
N VAL A 200 -10.19 -6.46 -8.29
CA VAL A 200 -9.44 -5.40 -7.63
C VAL A 200 -9.25 -5.75 -6.16
N VAL A 201 -8.00 -5.68 -5.70
CA VAL A 201 -7.62 -5.83 -4.30
C VAL A 201 -7.22 -4.46 -3.78
N VAL A 202 -7.90 -4.00 -2.75
CA VAL A 202 -7.57 -2.76 -2.04
C VAL A 202 -7.24 -3.07 -0.59
N HIS A 203 -6.35 -2.28 0.00
CA HIS A 203 -6.07 -2.31 1.42
C HIS A 203 -6.48 -0.98 2.06
N VAL A 204 -6.85 -0.99 3.34
CA VAL A 204 -7.21 0.24 4.07
C VAL A 204 -6.13 1.33 4.00
N SER A 205 -4.84 0.95 3.95
CA SER A 205 -3.72 1.90 3.86
C SER A 205 -3.61 2.57 2.50
N ASP A 206 -4.29 2.03 1.47
CA ASP A 206 -4.35 2.66 0.16
C ASP A 206 -5.10 4.00 0.22
N LEU A 207 -5.96 4.23 1.24
CA LEU A 207 -6.54 5.56 1.50
C LEU A 207 -5.44 6.60 1.70
N TYR A 208 -4.48 6.31 2.57
CA TYR A 208 -3.39 7.22 2.84
C TYR A 208 -2.48 7.41 1.63
N LYS A 209 -2.15 6.30 0.93
CA LYS A 209 -1.33 6.38 -0.30
C LYS A 209 -2.03 7.23 -1.37
N LEU A 210 -3.34 7.07 -1.55
CA LEU A 210 -4.12 7.83 -2.51
C LEU A 210 -4.24 9.30 -2.11
N GLY A 211 -4.44 9.60 -0.82
CA GLY A 211 -4.45 10.97 -0.30
C GLY A 211 -3.11 11.70 -0.51
N LEU A 212 -1.98 10.99 -0.42
CA LEU A 212 -0.67 11.55 -0.78
C LEU A 212 -0.53 11.83 -2.28
N MET A 213 -1.10 10.99 -3.14
CA MET A 213 -1.02 11.15 -4.61
C MET A 213 -2.01 12.17 -5.17
N SER A 214 -3.17 12.35 -4.54
CA SER A 214 -4.28 13.14 -5.06
C SER A 214 -5.04 13.87 -3.95
N PRO A 215 -4.36 14.75 -3.19
CA PRO A 215 -4.96 15.44 -2.05
C PRO A 215 -6.19 16.29 -2.41
N ASP A 216 -6.29 16.78 -3.64
CA ASP A 216 -7.44 17.56 -4.13
C ASP A 216 -8.68 16.69 -4.46
N ARG A 217 -8.50 15.37 -4.55
CA ARG A 217 -9.56 14.40 -4.87
C ARG A 217 -10.04 13.63 -3.65
N ILE A 218 -9.13 13.28 -2.75
CA ILE A 218 -9.45 12.59 -1.51
C ILE A 218 -8.59 13.14 -0.37
N GLY A 219 -9.28 13.73 0.61
CA GLY A 219 -8.69 14.21 1.83
C GLY A 219 -8.64 13.09 2.87
N VAL A 220 -7.43 12.71 3.28
CA VAL A 220 -7.19 11.60 4.20
C VAL A 220 -6.25 12.03 5.32
N ALA A 221 -6.65 11.74 6.56
CA ALA A 221 -5.79 11.80 7.73
C ALA A 221 -5.66 10.40 8.34
N TYR A 222 -4.62 10.18 9.16
CA TYR A 222 -4.51 8.97 9.96
C TYR A 222 -4.07 9.30 11.39
N LYS A 223 -4.31 8.35 12.30
CA LYS A 223 -3.76 8.38 13.65
C LYS A 223 -3.56 6.96 14.18
N ASP A 224 -2.43 6.77 14.85
CA ASP A 224 -2.16 5.56 15.61
C ASP A 224 -2.70 5.68 17.04
N PHE A 225 -3.29 4.58 17.50
CA PHE A 225 -3.85 4.41 18.81
C PHE A 225 -3.21 3.18 19.47
N PRO A 226 -2.60 3.34 20.65
CA PRO A 226 -2.09 2.22 21.41
C PRO A 226 -3.25 1.39 21.97
N LEU A 227 -3.12 0.06 21.86
CA LEU A 227 -4.02 -0.94 22.42
C LEU A 227 -3.45 -1.40 23.77
N LYS A 228 -3.77 -0.68 24.85
CA LYS A 228 -3.36 -1.11 26.19
C LYS A 228 -4.08 -2.41 26.57
N GLY A 229 -3.36 -3.53 26.58
CA GLY A 229 -3.86 -4.81 27.10
C GLY A 229 -5.07 -5.39 26.35
N GLY A 230 -5.25 -5.06 25.06
CA GLY A 230 -6.34 -5.57 24.25
C GLY A 230 -7.72 -4.93 24.50
N ASP A 231 -7.80 -3.79 25.19
CA ASP A 231 -9.06 -3.05 25.37
C ASP A 231 -9.51 -2.35 24.06
N VAL A 232 -10.13 -3.13 23.18
CA VAL A 232 -10.74 -2.65 21.92
C VAL A 232 -11.98 -1.80 22.19
N HIS A 233 -12.62 -1.91 23.37
CA HIS A 233 -13.79 -1.10 23.71
C HIS A 233 -13.43 0.36 23.97
N GLY A 234 -12.30 0.61 24.65
CA GLY A 234 -11.73 1.96 24.78
C GLY A 234 -11.35 2.59 23.44
N LEU A 235 -10.86 1.77 22.48
CA LEU A 235 -10.44 2.24 21.17
C LEU A 235 -11.57 2.94 20.40
N SER A 236 -12.76 2.35 20.35
CA SER A 236 -13.89 2.93 19.60
C SER A 236 -14.24 4.35 20.10
N ALA A 237 -14.24 4.56 21.41
CA ALA A 237 -14.48 5.87 22.01
C ALA A 237 -13.36 6.88 21.69
N MET A 238 -12.10 6.45 21.75
CA MET A 238 -10.95 7.29 21.40
C MET A 238 -10.98 7.73 19.93
N VAL A 239 -11.23 6.80 19.02
CA VAL A 239 -11.29 7.07 17.58
C VAL A 239 -12.48 7.99 17.26
N LYS A 240 -13.66 7.72 17.82
CA LYS A 240 -14.85 8.58 17.65
C LYS A 240 -14.62 10.01 18.16
N ARG A 241 -13.98 10.15 19.33
CA ARG A 241 -13.62 11.47 19.86
C ARG A 241 -12.65 12.19 18.93
N TRP A 242 -11.62 11.49 18.42
CA TRP A 242 -10.68 12.08 17.47
C TRP A 242 -11.35 12.56 16.19
N LEU A 243 -12.30 11.80 15.64
CA LEU A 243 -13.10 12.20 14.49
C LEU A 243 -13.84 13.51 14.75
N LEU A 244 -14.51 13.62 15.91
CA LEU A 244 -15.27 14.81 16.29
C LEU A 244 -14.37 16.02 16.54
N ASP A 245 -13.30 15.84 17.33
CA ASP A 245 -12.37 16.91 17.71
C ASP A 245 -11.67 17.53 16.48
N ASN A 246 -11.55 16.79 15.38
CA ASN A 246 -10.92 17.25 14.13
C ASN A 246 -11.91 17.54 12.99
N ASN A 247 -13.22 17.46 13.24
CA ASN A 247 -14.27 17.64 12.21
C ASN A 247 -14.12 16.73 10.98
N TYR A 248 -13.67 15.48 11.18
CA TYR A 248 -13.59 14.49 10.10
C TYR A 248 -14.97 13.87 9.82
N THR A 249 -15.16 13.39 8.59
CA THR A 249 -16.49 13.00 8.09
C THR A 249 -16.76 11.51 8.18
N SER A 250 -15.71 10.69 8.18
CA SER A 250 -15.80 9.23 8.27
C SER A 250 -14.49 8.63 8.75
N GLN A 251 -14.54 7.42 9.29
CA GLN A 251 -13.36 6.68 9.75
C GLN A 251 -13.41 5.19 9.41
N THR A 252 -12.23 4.57 9.35
CA THR A 252 -12.03 3.11 9.42
C THR A 252 -10.82 2.80 10.29
N VAL A 253 -10.74 1.61 10.86
CA VAL A 253 -9.68 1.21 11.80
C VAL A 253 -9.07 -0.11 11.36
N HIS A 254 -7.74 -0.21 11.45
CA HIS A 254 -6.98 -1.41 11.12
C HIS A 254 -5.93 -1.70 12.19
N GLY A 255 -5.84 -2.96 12.61
CA GLY A 255 -4.84 -3.41 13.56
C GLY A 255 -3.48 -3.57 12.89
N LEU A 256 -2.49 -2.77 13.30
CA LEU A 256 -1.12 -2.90 12.80
C LEU A 256 -0.37 -4.01 13.53
N SER A 257 -0.58 -4.12 14.84
CA SER A 257 -0.02 -5.14 15.72
C SER A 257 -1.00 -5.47 16.85
N GLU A 258 -0.60 -6.34 17.79
CA GLU A 258 -1.38 -6.59 19.01
C GLU A 258 -1.46 -5.35 19.92
N GLU A 259 -0.52 -4.43 19.78
CA GLU A 259 -0.37 -3.26 20.64
C GLU A 259 -0.76 -1.94 19.95
N ASN A 260 -0.98 -1.93 18.64
CA ASN A 260 -1.27 -0.70 17.89
C ASN A 260 -2.32 -0.92 16.81
N ALA A 261 -3.25 0.04 16.72
CA ALA A 261 -4.18 0.17 15.62
C ALA A 261 -4.03 1.55 14.97
N ARG A 262 -4.23 1.61 13.66
CA ARG A 262 -4.31 2.86 12.89
C ARG A 262 -5.76 3.11 12.49
N ALA A 263 -6.25 4.30 12.80
CA ALA A 263 -7.46 4.81 12.20
C ALA A 263 -7.12 5.69 11.00
N TYR A 264 -7.87 5.52 9.92
CA TYR A 264 -7.85 6.41 8.75
C TYR A 264 -9.16 7.19 8.73
N PHE A 265 -9.07 8.48 8.44
CA PHE A 265 -10.18 9.42 8.46
C PHE A 265 -10.31 10.12 7.12
N LEU A 266 -11.55 10.34 6.67
CA LEU A 266 -11.84 11.23 5.54
C LEU A 266 -12.07 12.63 6.07
N THR A 267 -11.45 13.63 5.44
CA THR A 267 -11.42 15.00 5.97
C THR A 267 -12.55 15.89 5.47
N ASP A 268 -13.29 15.43 4.46
CA ASP A 268 -14.38 16.18 3.83
C ASP A 268 -15.45 15.23 3.26
N ASP A 269 -16.57 15.81 2.84
CA ASP A 269 -17.71 15.02 2.38
C ASP A 269 -17.47 14.40 1.00
N LYS A 270 -16.81 15.12 0.09
CA LYS A 270 -16.48 14.65 -1.27
C LYS A 270 -15.64 13.37 -1.23
N SER A 271 -14.74 13.27 -0.25
CA SER A 271 -13.89 12.10 -0.06
C SER A 271 -14.68 10.82 0.21
N LYS A 272 -15.87 10.91 0.81
CA LYS A 272 -16.75 9.76 1.09
C LYS A 272 -17.29 9.14 -0.18
N ASP A 273 -17.46 9.93 -1.23
CA ASP A 273 -18.10 9.49 -2.47
C ASP A 273 -17.09 8.85 -3.45
N THR A 274 -15.80 8.86 -3.11
CA THR A 274 -14.78 8.17 -3.92
C THR A 274 -14.96 6.65 -3.95
N LEU A 275 -14.60 6.02 -5.07
CA LEU A 275 -14.66 4.57 -5.25
C LEU A 275 -13.95 3.83 -4.10
N LEU A 276 -12.73 4.25 -3.74
CA LEU A 276 -11.96 3.60 -2.67
C LEU A 276 -12.66 3.70 -1.30
N ALA A 277 -13.21 4.86 -0.95
CA ALA A 277 -13.92 5.04 0.32
C ALA A 277 -15.17 4.13 0.42
N GLN A 278 -15.88 3.95 -0.69
CA GLN A 278 -17.04 3.06 -0.76
C GLN A 278 -16.68 1.56 -0.76
N MET A 279 -15.47 1.22 -1.22
CA MET A 279 -14.90 -0.14 -1.20
C MET A 279 -14.27 -0.54 0.14
N LEU A 280 -14.19 0.35 1.12
CA LEU A 280 -13.57 0.07 2.42
C LEU A 280 -14.62 0.18 3.53
N PRO A 281 -14.41 -0.44 4.70
CA PRO A 281 -15.37 -0.44 5.80
C PRO A 281 -15.31 0.90 6.56
N MET A 282 -15.64 1.97 5.85
CA MET A 282 -15.79 3.31 6.42
C MET A 282 -17.10 3.36 7.21
N THR A 283 -17.17 4.21 8.23
CA THR A 283 -18.42 4.43 9.01
C THR A 283 -19.60 4.93 8.18
N THR A 284 -19.35 5.36 6.94
CA THR A 284 -20.34 5.92 6.01
C THR A 284 -20.55 5.06 4.76
N SER A 285 -19.95 3.88 4.67
CA SER A 285 -20.08 2.97 3.53
C SER A 285 -20.68 1.63 3.95
N VAL A 286 -21.26 0.91 2.98
CA VAL A 286 -21.79 -0.44 3.17
C VAL A 286 -21.23 -1.34 2.06
N PRO A 287 -20.00 -1.85 2.20
CA PRO A 287 -19.32 -2.55 1.10
C PRO A 287 -20.03 -3.80 0.57
N LEU A 288 -20.85 -4.45 1.40
CA LEU A 288 -21.63 -5.64 1.00
C LEU A 288 -22.72 -5.32 -0.04
N ASP A 289 -23.29 -4.11 0.02
CA ASP A 289 -24.37 -3.66 -0.88
C ASP A 289 -23.83 -2.81 -2.04
N PHE A 290 -22.50 -2.70 -2.15
CA PHE A 290 -21.86 -1.84 -3.14
C PHE A 290 -22.02 -2.42 -4.55
N LYS A 291 -22.55 -1.59 -5.46
CA LYS A 291 -22.94 -2.03 -6.81
C LYS A 291 -21.88 -1.81 -7.89
N ALA A 292 -20.97 -0.86 -7.68
CA ALA A 292 -19.97 -0.51 -8.70
C ALA A 292 -18.95 -1.64 -8.90
N VAL A 293 -18.60 -2.34 -7.82
CA VAL A 293 -17.81 -3.57 -7.83
C VAL A 293 -18.35 -4.53 -6.76
N LYS A 294 -18.24 -5.84 -6.98
CA LYS A 294 -18.85 -6.85 -6.10
C LYS A 294 -17.83 -7.41 -5.12
N LEU A 295 -18.04 -7.23 -3.81
CA LEU A 295 -17.19 -7.85 -2.79
C LEU A 295 -17.26 -9.38 -2.91
N VAL A 296 -16.09 -10.04 -2.94
CA VAL A 296 -15.99 -11.51 -2.99
C VAL A 296 -15.21 -12.10 -1.84
N HIS A 297 -14.29 -11.34 -1.24
CA HIS A 297 -13.49 -11.81 -0.11
C HIS A 297 -12.93 -10.61 0.68
N LYS A 298 -12.62 -10.84 1.96
CA LYS A 298 -11.90 -9.89 2.81
C LYS A 298 -11.03 -10.67 3.79
N GLU A 299 -9.83 -10.15 4.05
CA GLU A 299 -8.88 -10.74 4.98
C GLU A 299 -8.12 -9.59 5.66
N GLY A 300 -8.29 -9.43 6.97
CA GLY A 300 -7.73 -8.29 7.70
C GLY A 300 -8.08 -6.94 7.08
N GLY A 301 -7.05 -6.16 6.72
CA GLY A 301 -7.19 -4.87 6.04
C GLY A 301 -7.43 -4.95 4.52
N TYR A 302 -7.37 -6.15 3.91
CA TYR A 302 -7.55 -6.35 2.48
C TYR A 302 -9.01 -6.67 2.10
N TRP A 303 -9.46 -6.08 1.00
CA TRP A 303 -10.78 -6.27 0.42
C TRP A 303 -10.65 -6.59 -1.07
N VAL A 304 -11.24 -7.71 -1.47
CA VAL A 304 -11.18 -8.24 -2.85
C VAL A 304 -12.55 -8.10 -3.49
N TYR A 305 -12.59 -7.39 -4.61
CA TYR A 305 -13.80 -7.17 -5.39
C TYR A 305 -13.67 -7.75 -6.78
N LYS A 306 -14.74 -8.37 -7.29
CA LYS A 306 -14.88 -8.67 -8.70
C LYS A 306 -15.31 -7.40 -9.44
N ILE A 307 -14.58 -7.06 -10.49
CA ILE A 307 -14.92 -5.96 -11.39
C ILE A 307 -16.03 -6.47 -12.33
N PRO A 308 -17.17 -5.78 -12.45
CA PRO A 308 -18.23 -6.19 -13.36
C PRO A 308 -17.74 -6.24 -14.81
N SER A 309 -18.26 -7.16 -15.62
CA SER A 309 -18.08 -7.10 -17.06
C SER A 309 -18.78 -5.85 -17.62
N ALA A 310 -18.35 -5.35 -18.77
CA ALA A 310 -19.14 -4.33 -19.46
C ALA A 310 -20.54 -4.89 -19.73
N GLN A 311 -21.59 -4.16 -19.34
CA GLN A 311 -22.92 -4.48 -19.84
C GLN A 311 -22.85 -4.42 -21.36
N PRO A 312 -23.39 -5.42 -22.09
CA PRO A 312 -23.55 -5.29 -23.53
C PRO A 312 -24.34 -4.02 -23.77
N SER A 313 -23.78 -3.12 -24.57
CA SER A 313 -24.52 -1.98 -25.10
C SER A 313 -25.76 -2.54 -25.79
N ASN A 314 -26.94 -2.32 -25.21
CA ASN A 314 -28.19 -2.57 -25.91
C ASN A 314 -28.20 -1.66 -27.13
N THR A 315 -27.84 -2.24 -28.28
CA THR A 315 -28.07 -1.68 -29.62
C THR A 315 -29.56 -1.60 -29.89
#